data_AF-A0A2M9P905-F1
#
_entry.id   AF-A0A2M9P905-F1
#
_cell.length_a   1.000
_cell.length_b   1.000
_cell.length_c   1.000
_cell.angle_alpha   90.00
_cell.angle_beta   90.00
_cell.angle_gamma   90.00
#
_symmetry.space_group_name_H-M   'P 1'
#
loop_
_entity.id
_entity.type
_entity.pdbx_description
1 polymer ?
#
loop_
_entity_poly.entity_id
_entity_poly.type
_entity_poly.pdbx_seq_one_letter_code
_entity_poly.pdbx_strand_id
1 'polypeptide(L)'
;MANPFLRRATEYVRDDASFLAIVSPAPLTTFLAKSRHKDEMFELPVRIIGEPGSGKTMLAKLAEFRMVDAIARDLSSSTNRDLAGALGEAGFLIGGVPHVVAVREPMESDYRDFWELPYDGAVKTKLAFWFAQARSILGLIRNLTANRRRGLSDIRFVARDSSEAQVEQIGGLDPTGIRERALEVQKAIYSVVAGLRPPAIEHLPTAATSPYNPFEAISQVEIEWKGEIIALSPLVMFDDVHALHPEQRDGLFAALARREIRFGRWLMMRLDAL
;
A
#
# COMPACT_ATOMS: atom_id res chain seq x y z
N MET A 1 3.03 -20.37 26.17
CA MET A 1 1.68 -19.77 26.22
C MET A 1 1.84 -18.28 25.93
N ALA A 2 1.42 -17.80 24.75
CA ALA A 2 1.69 -16.43 24.32
C ALA A 2 0.74 -15.44 25.02
N ASN A 3 1.30 -14.44 25.70
CA ASN A 3 0.54 -13.48 26.49
C ASN A 3 -0.38 -12.61 25.59
N PRO A 4 -1.71 -12.64 25.76
CA PRO A 4 -2.67 -11.88 24.95
C PRO A 4 -2.50 -10.36 25.01
N PHE A 5 -1.90 -9.83 26.09
CA PHE A 5 -1.69 -8.39 26.27
C PHE A 5 -0.53 -7.84 25.44
N LEU A 6 0.42 -8.69 25.02
CA LEU A 6 1.49 -8.29 24.08
C LEU A 6 0.95 -8.05 22.67
N ARG A 7 -0.13 -8.75 22.26
CA ARG A 7 -0.73 -8.57 20.93
C ARG A 7 -1.31 -7.18 20.73
N ARG A 8 -2.01 -6.63 21.73
CA ARG A 8 -2.56 -5.26 21.69
C ARG A 8 -1.48 -4.18 21.85
N ALA A 9 -0.38 -4.46 22.53
CA ALA A 9 0.71 -3.49 22.69
C ALA A 9 1.33 -3.09 21.34
N THR A 10 1.45 -4.04 20.39
CA THR A 10 2.07 -3.80 19.07
C THR A 10 1.32 -2.80 18.18
N GLU A 11 0.02 -2.60 18.43
CA GLU A 11 -0.84 -1.64 17.71
C GLU A 11 -0.52 -0.19 18.09
N TYR A 12 0.00 0.05 19.30
CA TYR A 12 0.31 1.39 19.83
C TYR A 12 1.80 1.75 19.79
N VAL A 13 2.68 0.83 19.39
CA VAL A 13 4.10 1.12 19.25
C VAL A 13 4.34 1.96 17.99
N ARG A 14 4.57 3.27 18.22
CA ARG A 14 4.92 4.26 17.19
C ARG A 14 6.37 4.18 16.71
N ASP A 15 7.24 3.58 17.51
CA ASP A 15 8.67 3.43 17.20
C ASP A 15 8.97 2.08 16.55
N ASP A 16 9.58 2.12 15.37
CA ASP A 16 9.82 0.93 14.56
C ASP A 16 10.78 -0.05 15.24
N ALA A 17 11.80 0.45 15.96
CA ALA A 17 12.75 -0.39 16.69
C ALA A 17 12.06 -1.13 17.87
N SER A 18 11.23 -0.41 18.62
CA SER A 18 10.43 -0.99 19.71
C SER A 18 9.42 -2.02 19.20
N PHE A 19 8.87 -1.86 17.99
CA PHE A 19 7.96 -2.83 17.38
C PHE A 19 8.70 -4.11 16.96
N LEU A 20 9.86 -3.97 16.30
CA LEU A 20 10.68 -5.10 15.87
C LEU A 20 11.21 -5.95 17.04
N ALA A 21 11.41 -5.33 18.21
CA ALA A 21 11.88 -6.05 19.41
C ALA A 21 10.85 -7.05 19.97
N ILE A 22 9.56 -6.90 19.66
CA ILE A 22 8.47 -7.67 20.27
C ILE A 22 7.65 -8.49 19.27
N VAL A 23 7.96 -8.39 17.98
CA VAL A 23 7.18 -9.01 16.90
C VAL A 23 7.66 -10.43 16.60
N SER A 24 6.70 -11.32 16.28
CA SER A 24 6.99 -12.70 15.87
C SER A 24 6.97 -12.84 14.34
N PRO A 25 7.82 -13.69 13.74
CA PRO A 25 7.78 -13.99 12.29
C PRO A 25 6.54 -14.80 11.87
N ALA A 26 5.79 -15.39 12.81
CA ALA A 26 4.69 -16.31 12.52
C ALA A 26 3.60 -15.78 11.55
N PRO A 27 3.21 -14.50 11.54
CA PRO A 27 2.22 -14.00 10.57
C PRO A 27 2.71 -14.05 9.12
N LEU A 28 4.00 -13.81 8.87
CA LEU A 28 4.59 -13.88 7.51
C LEU A 28 4.50 -15.30 6.97
N THR A 29 4.84 -16.29 7.79
CA THR A 29 4.82 -17.70 7.38
C THR A 29 3.41 -18.27 7.29
N THR A 30 2.50 -17.86 8.18
CA THR A 30 1.12 -18.38 8.22
C THR A 30 0.31 -17.95 7.01
N PHE A 31 0.39 -16.68 6.60
CA PHE A 31 -0.44 -16.15 5.50
C PHE A 31 0.19 -16.36 4.12
N LEU A 32 1.51 -16.36 4.01
CA LEU A 32 2.18 -16.24 2.70
C LEU A 32 3.04 -17.44 2.34
N ALA A 33 3.76 -18.05 3.29
CA ALA A 33 4.76 -19.07 2.97
C ALA A 33 4.18 -20.36 2.36
N LYS A 34 2.88 -20.64 2.57
CA LYS A 34 2.19 -21.81 1.99
C LYS A 34 1.39 -21.51 0.72
N SER A 35 1.39 -20.27 0.22
CA SER A 35 0.70 -19.93 -1.02
C SER A 35 1.34 -20.64 -2.21
N ARG A 36 0.52 -21.23 -3.09
CA ARG A 36 0.98 -21.86 -4.35
C ARG A 36 1.32 -20.85 -5.44
N HIS A 37 0.90 -19.58 -5.26
CA HIS A 37 1.00 -18.52 -6.27
C HIS A 37 1.86 -17.36 -5.77
N LYS A 38 2.99 -17.64 -5.10
CA LYS A 38 3.82 -16.61 -4.43
C LYS A 38 4.24 -15.48 -5.37
N ASP A 39 4.68 -15.84 -6.58
CA ASP A 39 5.16 -14.87 -7.56
C ASP A 39 4.03 -13.97 -8.07
N GLU A 40 2.81 -14.49 -8.13
CA GLU A 40 1.62 -13.73 -8.54
C GLU A 40 1.12 -12.78 -7.44
N MET A 41 1.49 -12.99 -6.17
CA MET A 41 0.96 -12.19 -5.05
C MET A 41 1.39 -10.72 -5.11
N PHE A 42 2.47 -10.41 -5.84
CA PHE A 42 3.01 -9.07 -5.96
C PHE A 42 2.58 -8.34 -7.22
N GLU A 43 1.86 -9.01 -8.13
CA GLU A 43 1.37 -8.43 -9.39
C GLU A 43 -0.13 -8.55 -9.57
N LEU A 44 -0.79 -9.49 -8.88
CA LEU A 44 -2.23 -9.73 -8.99
C LEU A 44 -2.99 -9.20 -7.77
N PRO A 45 -4.31 -8.98 -7.91
CA PRO A 45 -5.15 -8.64 -6.78
C PRO A 45 -5.37 -9.89 -5.91
N VAL A 46 -4.98 -9.81 -4.64
CA VAL A 46 -5.07 -10.90 -3.66
C VAL A 46 -6.00 -10.48 -2.52
N ARG A 47 -6.91 -11.37 -2.12
CA ARG A 47 -7.71 -11.19 -0.90
C ARG A 47 -7.09 -11.96 0.26
N ILE A 48 -6.75 -11.27 1.33
CA ILE A 48 -6.24 -11.87 2.56
C ILE A 48 -7.35 -11.81 3.62
N ILE A 49 -7.89 -12.98 3.95
CA ILE A 49 -9.03 -13.12 4.85
C ILE A 49 -8.57 -13.85 6.10
N GLY A 50 -8.91 -13.34 7.27
CA GLY A 50 -8.60 -14.02 8.52
C GLY A 50 -9.43 -13.52 9.68
N GLU A 51 -9.47 -14.29 10.77
CA GLU A 51 -10.20 -13.91 11.98
C GLU A 51 -9.63 -12.64 12.66
N PRO A 52 -10.40 -11.98 13.52
CA PRO A 52 -9.90 -10.88 14.35
C PRO A 52 -8.70 -11.33 15.20
N GLY A 53 -7.63 -10.54 15.25
CA GLY A 53 -6.42 -10.91 15.98
C GLY A 53 -5.55 -12.00 15.32
N SER A 54 -5.84 -12.40 14.08
CA SER A 54 -5.05 -13.36 13.31
C SER A 54 -3.65 -12.86 12.92
N GLY A 55 -3.34 -11.58 13.14
CA GLY A 55 -2.04 -10.98 12.79
C GLY A 55 -1.98 -10.32 11.40
N LYS A 56 -3.12 -10.08 10.73
CA LYS A 56 -3.18 -9.36 9.43
C LYS A 56 -2.53 -7.98 9.48
N THR A 57 -2.89 -7.16 10.46
CA THR A 57 -2.32 -5.82 10.64
C THR A 57 -0.82 -5.87 10.95
N MET A 58 -0.39 -6.87 11.72
CA MET A 58 1.03 -7.12 12.01
C MET A 58 1.78 -7.55 10.74
N LEU A 59 1.19 -8.42 9.92
CA LEU A 59 1.70 -8.79 8.61
C LEU A 59 1.87 -7.55 7.72
N ALA A 60 0.83 -6.73 7.59
CA ALA A 60 0.87 -5.52 6.78
C ALA A 60 1.96 -4.56 7.24
N LYS A 61 2.13 -4.38 8.56
CA LYS A 61 3.19 -3.54 9.12
C LYS A 61 4.59 -4.09 8.84
N LEU A 62 4.81 -5.40 9.01
CA LEU A 62 6.10 -6.04 8.71
C LEU A 62 6.45 -6.01 7.22
N ALA A 63 5.44 -6.11 6.36
CA ALA A 63 5.60 -6.07 4.91
C ALA A 63 5.92 -4.68 4.37
N GLU A 64 5.61 -3.60 5.10
CA GLU A 64 5.95 -2.24 4.67
C GLU A 64 7.44 -2.11 4.36
N PHE A 65 7.77 -1.47 3.24
CA PHE A 65 9.16 -1.41 2.76
C PHE A 65 10.14 -0.84 3.79
N ARG A 66 9.74 0.16 4.57
CA ARG A 66 10.57 0.73 5.64
C ARG A 66 11.00 -0.30 6.69
N MET A 67 10.17 -1.32 6.96
CA MET A 67 10.47 -2.40 7.91
C MET A 67 11.37 -3.43 7.24
N VAL A 68 11.02 -3.85 6.02
CA VAL A 68 11.82 -4.78 5.22
C VAL A 68 13.24 -4.26 5.04
N ASP A 69 13.41 -3.00 4.67
CA ASP A 69 14.72 -2.34 4.49
C ASP A 69 15.50 -2.25 5.81
N ALA A 70 14.83 -1.96 6.92
CA ALA A 70 15.48 -1.93 8.24
C ALA A 70 15.98 -3.32 8.67
N ILE A 71 15.13 -4.35 8.54
CA ILE A 71 15.45 -5.73 8.91
C ILE A 71 16.59 -6.28 8.03
N ALA A 72 16.51 -6.11 6.71
CA ALA A 72 17.49 -6.66 5.77
C ALA A 72 18.88 -5.97 5.83
N ARG A 73 18.95 -4.77 6.42
CA ARG A 73 20.21 -4.04 6.60
C ARG A 73 20.92 -4.40 7.90
N ASP A 74 20.19 -4.73 8.95
CA ASP A 74 20.76 -5.04 10.26
C ASP A 74 20.40 -6.48 10.69
N LEU A 75 21.31 -7.41 10.43
CA LEU A 75 21.19 -8.81 10.81
C LEU A 75 22.00 -9.16 12.07
N SER A 76 22.38 -8.16 12.87
CA SER A 76 23.17 -8.36 14.08
C SER A 76 22.41 -9.17 15.15
N SER A 77 21.11 -8.93 15.29
CA SER A 77 20.24 -9.64 16.24
C SER A 77 19.68 -10.94 15.65
N SER A 78 19.44 -11.95 16.50
CA SER A 78 18.78 -13.20 16.09
C SER A 78 17.36 -12.93 15.59
N THR A 79 16.63 -12.03 16.23
CA THR A 79 15.28 -11.63 15.82
C THR A 79 15.24 -11.11 14.38
N ASN A 80 16.15 -10.22 14.00
CA ASN A 80 16.18 -9.69 12.64
C ASN A 80 16.58 -10.77 11.62
N ARG A 81 17.45 -11.72 11.99
CA ARG A 81 17.76 -12.87 11.12
C ARG A 81 16.55 -13.75 10.88
N ASP A 82 15.77 -14.05 11.93
CA ASP A 82 14.55 -14.85 11.82
C ASP A 82 13.48 -14.13 10.99
N LEU A 83 13.31 -12.83 11.20
CA LEU A 83 12.39 -12.00 10.41
C LEU A 83 12.83 -11.89 8.94
N ALA A 84 14.12 -11.72 8.67
CA ALA A 84 14.65 -11.70 7.31
C ALA A 84 14.43 -13.05 6.60
N GLY A 85 14.63 -14.16 7.31
CA GLY A 85 14.31 -15.49 6.80
C GLY A 85 12.83 -15.62 6.41
N ALA A 86 11.93 -15.22 7.31
CA ALA A 86 10.49 -15.25 7.05
C ALA A 86 10.04 -14.31 5.91
N LEU A 87 10.66 -13.14 5.79
CA LEU A 87 10.43 -12.21 4.67
C LEU A 87 10.91 -12.80 3.34
N GLY A 88 12.04 -13.51 3.34
CA GLY A 88 12.54 -14.24 2.18
C GLY A 88 11.61 -15.38 1.77
N GLU A 89 11.16 -16.20 2.72
CA GLU A 89 10.18 -17.27 2.47
C GLU A 89 8.84 -16.74 1.93
N ALA A 90 8.47 -15.52 2.32
CA ALA A 90 7.29 -14.82 1.87
C ALA A 90 7.47 -14.08 0.53
N GLY A 91 8.70 -13.97 0.00
CA GLY A 91 9.00 -13.33 -1.30
C GLY A 91 9.31 -11.83 -1.25
N PHE A 92 9.35 -11.22 -0.06
CA PHE A 92 9.74 -9.81 0.09
C PHE A 92 11.26 -9.58 -0.08
N LEU A 93 12.06 -10.64 0.12
CA LEU A 93 13.51 -10.65 -0.10
C LEU A 93 13.88 -11.77 -1.08
N ILE A 94 14.78 -11.48 -2.02
CA ILE A 94 15.42 -12.47 -2.90
C ILE A 94 16.92 -12.44 -2.62
N GLY A 95 17.49 -13.55 -2.14
CA GLY A 95 18.91 -13.59 -1.75
C GLY A 95 19.28 -12.59 -0.65
N GLY A 96 18.32 -12.20 0.20
CA GLY A 96 18.50 -11.17 1.24
C GLY A 96 18.41 -9.73 0.73
N VAL A 97 18.15 -9.52 -0.56
CA VAL A 97 17.93 -8.21 -1.18
C VAL A 97 16.43 -7.92 -1.25
N PRO A 98 15.96 -6.71 -0.89
CA PRO A 98 14.56 -6.33 -1.07
C PRO A 98 14.10 -6.51 -2.52
N HIS A 99 12.93 -7.12 -2.68
CA HIS A 99 12.29 -7.33 -3.98
C HIS A 99 11.00 -6.54 -4.14
N VAL A 100 10.33 -6.21 -3.04
CA VAL A 100 9.01 -5.57 -3.05
C VAL A 100 9.06 -4.26 -2.28
N VAL A 101 8.47 -3.21 -2.85
CA VAL A 101 8.19 -1.96 -2.14
C VAL A 101 6.72 -1.92 -1.75
N ALA A 102 6.41 -2.28 -0.51
CA ALA A 102 5.03 -2.32 -0.03
C ALA A 102 4.65 -1.06 0.78
N VAL A 103 3.40 -0.64 0.61
CA VAL A 103 2.73 0.39 1.41
C VAL A 103 1.42 -0.14 1.98
N ARG A 104 1.13 0.17 3.24
CA ARG A 104 -0.16 -0.11 3.87
C ARG A 104 -1.07 1.11 3.75
N GLU A 105 -2.29 0.89 3.30
CA GLU A 105 -3.35 1.91 3.27
C GLU A 105 -4.55 1.40 4.08
N PRO A 106 -4.79 1.92 5.30
CA PRO A 106 -5.94 1.53 6.10
C PRO A 106 -7.24 2.13 5.54
N MET A 107 -8.23 1.29 5.24
CA MET A 107 -9.55 1.67 4.72
C MET A 107 -10.51 2.11 5.85
N GLU A 108 -10.05 3.04 6.70
CA GLU A 108 -10.78 3.54 7.87
C GLU A 108 -11.76 4.69 7.50
N SER A 109 -12.26 5.41 8.52
CA SER A 109 -13.37 6.37 8.51
C SER A 109 -13.46 7.26 7.26
N ASP A 110 -12.35 7.90 6.86
CA ASP A 110 -12.30 8.81 5.71
C ASP A 110 -12.83 8.17 4.42
N TYR A 111 -12.63 6.86 4.25
CA TYR A 111 -13.08 6.14 3.07
C TYR A 111 -14.57 5.83 3.11
N ARG A 112 -15.15 5.63 4.29
CA ARG A 112 -16.59 5.38 4.43
C ARG A 112 -17.41 6.61 4.03
N ASP A 113 -16.90 7.80 4.30
CA ASP A 113 -17.59 9.07 4.03
C ASP A 113 -17.88 9.30 2.53
N PHE A 114 -17.12 8.68 1.64
CA PHE A 114 -17.40 8.72 0.20
C PHE A 114 -18.77 8.12 -0.15
N TRP A 115 -19.25 7.15 0.64
CA TRP A 115 -20.56 6.53 0.44
C TRP A 115 -21.70 7.53 0.68
N GLU A 116 -21.52 8.42 1.65
CA GLU A 116 -22.52 9.41 2.07
C GLU A 116 -22.63 10.60 1.09
N LEU A 117 -21.73 10.70 0.12
CA LEU A 117 -21.78 11.76 -0.88
C LEU A 117 -23.08 11.70 -1.70
N PRO A 118 -23.72 12.84 -2.00
CA PRO A 118 -24.96 12.91 -2.78
C PRO A 118 -24.70 12.84 -4.30
N TYR A 119 -23.86 11.89 -4.73
CA TYR A 119 -23.53 11.64 -6.12
C TYR A 119 -23.96 10.24 -6.56
N ASP A 120 -23.93 9.97 -7.86
CA ASP A 120 -24.13 8.61 -8.36
C ASP A 120 -23.00 7.68 -7.95
N GLY A 121 -23.29 6.38 -7.80
CA GLY A 121 -22.34 5.38 -7.32
C GLY A 121 -21.01 5.38 -8.09
N ALA A 122 -21.05 5.53 -9.42
CA ALA A 122 -19.85 5.58 -10.25
C ALA A 122 -18.91 6.75 -9.88
N VAL A 123 -19.46 7.92 -9.55
CA VAL A 123 -18.68 9.09 -9.13
C VAL A 123 -18.07 8.85 -7.76
N LYS A 124 -18.84 8.32 -6.80
CA LYS A 124 -18.35 7.97 -5.46
C LYS A 124 -17.19 6.97 -5.52
N THR A 125 -17.36 5.89 -6.28
CA THR A 125 -16.33 4.85 -6.46
C THR A 125 -15.06 5.43 -7.08
N LYS A 126 -15.20 6.27 -8.11
CA LYS A 126 -14.07 6.92 -8.78
C LYS A 126 -13.29 7.83 -7.83
N LEU A 127 -13.98 8.67 -7.06
CA LEU A 127 -13.36 9.55 -6.06
C LEU A 127 -12.62 8.74 -4.98
N ALA A 128 -13.28 7.71 -4.41
CA ALA A 128 -12.65 6.86 -3.39
C ALA A 128 -11.41 6.13 -3.93
N PHE A 129 -11.48 5.66 -5.17
CA PHE A 129 -10.39 4.93 -5.81
C PHE A 129 -9.18 5.82 -6.10
N TRP A 130 -9.39 7.02 -6.63
CA TRP A 130 -8.30 7.97 -6.87
C TRP A 130 -7.69 8.49 -5.58
N PHE A 131 -8.50 8.67 -4.54
CA PHE A 131 -8.00 8.99 -3.21
C PHE A 131 -7.10 7.89 -2.65
N ALA A 132 -7.54 6.63 -2.76
CA ALA A 132 -6.76 5.47 -2.34
C ALA A 132 -5.42 5.36 -3.09
N GLN A 133 -5.44 5.53 -4.42
CA GLN A 133 -4.22 5.53 -5.23
C GLN A 133 -3.27 6.68 -4.85
N ALA A 134 -3.79 7.89 -4.64
CA ALA A 134 -2.99 9.05 -4.27
C ALA A 134 -2.32 8.86 -2.91
N ARG A 135 -3.08 8.38 -1.91
CA ARG A 135 -2.55 8.06 -0.58
C ARG A 135 -1.51 6.95 -0.60
N SER A 136 -1.73 5.93 -1.43
CA SER A 136 -0.78 4.83 -1.64
C SER A 136 0.54 5.32 -2.22
N ILE A 137 0.54 6.15 -3.26
CA ILE A 137 1.77 6.73 -3.84
C ILE A 137 2.51 7.60 -2.83
N LEU A 138 1.79 8.48 -2.12
CA LEU A 138 2.40 9.30 -1.08
C LEU A 138 2.97 8.44 0.06
N GLY A 139 2.31 7.36 0.43
CA GLY A 139 2.79 6.40 1.43
C GLY A 139 3.99 5.60 0.98
N LEU A 140 4.03 5.20 -0.30
CA LEU A 140 5.16 4.52 -0.89
C LEU A 140 6.41 5.41 -0.84
N ILE A 141 6.29 6.68 -1.24
CA ILE A 141 7.38 7.67 -1.17
C ILE A 141 7.82 7.89 0.29
N ARG A 142 6.89 8.03 1.23
CA ARG A 142 7.23 8.11 2.66
C ARG A 142 8.01 6.89 3.15
N ASN A 143 7.62 5.69 2.74
CA ASN A 143 8.32 4.45 3.11
C ASN A 143 9.70 4.34 2.46
N LEU A 144 9.86 4.76 1.20
CA LEU A 144 11.14 4.75 0.47
C LEU A 144 12.15 5.75 1.07
N THR A 145 11.67 6.91 1.51
CA THR A 145 12.47 7.98 2.15
C THR A 145 12.59 7.82 3.67
N ALA A 146 11.94 6.81 4.25
CA ALA A 146 11.98 6.55 5.68
C ALA A 146 13.41 6.32 6.18
N ASN A 147 13.62 6.53 7.47
CA ASN A 147 14.92 6.35 8.12
C ASN A 147 16.06 7.26 7.59
N ARG A 148 15.73 8.28 6.76
CA ARG A 148 16.66 9.28 6.20
C ARG A 148 17.85 8.66 5.44
N ARG A 149 17.65 7.47 4.87
CA ARG A 149 18.68 6.76 4.08
C ARG A 149 18.71 7.17 2.61
N ARG A 150 17.61 7.71 2.12
CA ARG A 150 17.41 8.12 0.73
C ARG A 150 16.59 9.40 0.68
N GLY A 151 16.94 10.30 -0.22
CA GLY A 151 16.14 11.43 -0.63
C GLY A 151 15.15 11.07 -1.72
N LEU A 152 14.33 12.05 -2.11
CA LEU A 152 13.36 11.89 -3.21
C LEU A 152 14.07 11.70 -4.57
N SER A 153 15.23 12.32 -4.75
CA SER A 153 16.09 12.21 -5.95
C SER A 153 16.66 10.81 -6.17
N ASP A 154 16.65 9.96 -5.14
CA ASP A 154 17.28 8.63 -5.17
C ASP A 154 16.27 7.53 -5.56
N ILE A 155 15.07 7.93 -5.95
CA ILE A 155 13.95 7.07 -6.36
C ILE A 155 13.76 7.25 -7.86
N ARG A 156 13.48 6.17 -8.59
CA ARG A 156 12.99 6.28 -9.98
C ARG A 156 11.75 5.43 -10.15
N PHE A 157 10.71 6.01 -10.74
CA PHE A 157 9.52 5.27 -11.11
C PHE A 157 9.65 4.81 -12.56
N VAL A 158 9.46 3.52 -12.79
CA VAL A 158 9.55 2.92 -14.12
C VAL A 158 8.15 2.77 -14.68
N ALA A 159 7.96 3.25 -15.89
CA ALA A 159 6.71 3.14 -16.63
C ALA A 159 6.43 1.69 -17.07
N ARG A 160 5.15 1.33 -17.18
CA ARG A 160 4.71 0.08 -17.79
C ARG A 160 4.32 0.31 -19.25
N ASP A 161 5.19 -0.01 -20.22
CA ASP A 161 4.90 -0.01 -21.67
C ASP A 161 3.90 1.10 -22.10
N SER A 162 4.06 2.31 -21.55
CA SER A 162 2.92 3.23 -21.40
C SER A 162 2.86 4.25 -22.52
N SER A 163 1.64 4.61 -22.91
CA SER A 163 1.41 5.81 -23.72
C SER A 163 1.79 7.05 -22.91
N GLU A 164 2.35 8.07 -23.56
CA GLU A 164 2.76 9.34 -22.93
C GLU A 164 1.63 9.95 -22.07
N ALA A 165 0.38 9.79 -22.50
CA ALA A 165 -0.80 10.28 -21.79
C ALA A 165 -0.99 9.67 -20.39
N GLN A 166 -0.65 8.39 -20.17
CA GLN A 166 -0.76 7.78 -18.84
C GLN A 166 0.31 8.30 -17.88
N VAL A 167 1.51 8.57 -18.41
CA VAL A 167 2.63 9.13 -17.65
C VAL A 167 2.32 10.58 -17.25
N GLU A 168 1.75 11.37 -18.15
CA GLU A 168 1.35 12.76 -17.86
C GLU A 168 0.29 12.83 -16.75
N GLN A 169 -0.71 11.95 -16.76
CA GLN A 169 -1.79 11.90 -15.76
C GLN A 169 -1.29 11.76 -14.31
N ILE A 170 -0.13 11.13 -14.13
CA ILE A 170 0.46 10.84 -12.82
C ILE A 170 1.56 11.84 -12.43
N GLY A 171 1.79 12.87 -13.24
CA GLY A 171 2.81 13.90 -12.98
C GLY A 171 4.18 13.58 -13.55
N GLY A 172 4.28 12.67 -14.51
CA GLY A 172 5.55 12.22 -15.10
C GLY A 172 6.12 10.99 -14.39
N LEU A 173 7.42 10.72 -14.62
CA LEU A 173 8.19 9.69 -13.92
C LEU A 173 9.19 10.26 -12.91
N ASP A 174 9.32 11.59 -12.88
CA ASP A 174 10.10 12.27 -11.86
C ASP A 174 9.42 12.10 -10.48
N PRO A 175 10.15 11.67 -9.44
CA PRO A 175 9.57 11.47 -8.11
C PRO A 175 8.94 12.72 -7.51
N THR A 176 9.45 13.92 -7.84
CA THR A 176 8.86 15.19 -7.38
C THR A 176 7.53 15.42 -8.07
N GLY A 177 7.49 15.29 -9.39
CA GLY A 177 6.26 15.41 -10.18
C GLY A 177 5.17 14.42 -9.73
N ILE A 178 5.53 13.15 -9.52
CA ILE A 178 4.61 12.11 -9.01
C ILE A 178 4.08 12.49 -7.61
N ARG A 179 4.96 12.94 -6.72
CA ARG A 179 4.57 13.35 -5.37
C ARG A 179 3.61 14.54 -5.40
N GLU A 180 3.93 15.56 -6.19
CA GLU A 180 3.14 16.78 -6.32
C GLU A 180 1.76 16.48 -6.88
N ARG A 181 1.69 15.68 -7.96
CA ARG A 181 0.43 15.26 -8.57
C ARG A 181 -0.42 14.42 -7.61
N ALA A 182 0.17 13.45 -6.90
CA ALA A 182 -0.54 12.66 -5.90
C ALA A 182 -1.09 13.55 -4.77
N LEU A 183 -0.31 14.53 -4.31
CA LEU A 183 -0.74 15.49 -3.28
C LEU A 183 -1.87 16.40 -3.77
N GLU A 184 -1.81 16.87 -5.01
CA GLU A 184 -2.84 17.68 -5.64
C GLU A 184 -4.18 16.91 -5.69
N VAL A 185 -4.16 15.68 -6.21
CA VAL A 185 -5.33 14.79 -6.28
C VAL A 185 -5.88 14.50 -4.88
N GLN A 186 -5.01 14.15 -3.93
CA GLN A 186 -5.42 13.88 -2.56
C GLN A 186 -6.13 15.08 -1.93
N LYS A 187 -5.55 16.29 -2.03
CA LYS A 187 -6.13 17.51 -1.48
C LYS A 187 -7.45 17.87 -2.14
N ALA A 188 -7.51 17.77 -3.47
CA ALA A 188 -8.71 18.05 -4.24
C ALA A 188 -9.86 17.14 -3.81
N ILE A 189 -9.64 15.82 -3.74
CA ILE A 189 -10.68 14.87 -3.34
C ILE A 189 -11.03 15.03 -1.86
N TYR A 190 -10.04 15.21 -0.98
CA TYR A 190 -10.29 15.44 0.45
C TYR A 190 -11.17 16.67 0.68
N SER A 191 -10.98 17.74 -0.09
CA SER A 191 -11.82 18.94 0.00
C SER A 191 -13.30 18.70 -0.32
N VAL A 192 -13.60 17.68 -1.15
CA VAL A 192 -14.97 17.27 -1.51
C VAL A 192 -15.62 16.49 -0.38
N VAL A 193 -14.89 15.54 0.22
CA VAL A 193 -15.42 14.62 1.24
C VAL A 193 -15.46 15.24 2.64
N ALA A 194 -14.46 16.05 3.00
CA ALA A 194 -14.40 16.70 4.30
C ALA A 194 -15.29 17.96 4.39
N GLY A 195 -15.92 18.38 3.29
CA GLY A 195 -16.79 19.55 3.26
C GLY A 195 -18.14 19.30 3.94
N LEU A 196 -18.64 20.29 4.68
CA LEU A 196 -19.97 20.21 5.31
C LEU A 196 -21.10 19.99 4.30
N ARG A 197 -20.92 20.53 3.09
CA ARG A 197 -21.80 20.31 1.93
C ARG A 197 -20.93 20.00 0.71
N PRO A 198 -21.00 18.78 0.16
CA PRO A 198 -20.30 18.46 -1.08
C PRO A 198 -20.74 19.40 -2.22
N PRO A 199 -19.80 19.89 -3.06
CA PRO A 199 -20.12 20.74 -4.21
C PRO A 199 -20.99 20.00 -5.24
N ALA A 200 -21.63 20.72 -6.16
CA ALA A 200 -22.26 20.08 -7.32
C ALA A 200 -21.19 19.43 -8.23
N ILE A 201 -21.58 18.44 -9.04
CA ILE A 201 -20.65 17.67 -9.87
C ILE A 201 -19.88 18.60 -10.83
N GLU A 202 -20.56 19.58 -11.43
CA GLU A 202 -19.96 20.58 -12.33
C GLU A 202 -18.96 21.52 -11.64
N HIS A 203 -18.97 21.56 -10.30
CA HIS A 203 -18.07 22.39 -9.49
C HIS A 203 -17.00 21.56 -8.76
N LEU A 204 -16.88 20.27 -9.07
CA LEU A 204 -15.81 19.46 -8.53
C LEU A 204 -14.45 19.95 -9.05
N PRO A 205 -13.40 20.02 -8.20
CA PRO A 205 -12.08 20.41 -8.65
C PRO A 205 -11.59 19.53 -9.81
N THR A 206 -10.94 20.12 -10.81
CA THR A 206 -10.39 19.40 -11.97
C THR A 206 -9.47 18.25 -11.54
N ALA A 207 -8.62 18.45 -10.54
CA ALA A 207 -7.75 17.40 -10.03
C ALA A 207 -8.50 16.23 -9.34
N ALA A 208 -9.75 16.43 -8.90
CA ALA A 208 -10.62 15.37 -8.38
C ALA A 208 -11.42 14.64 -9.46
N THR A 209 -11.49 15.17 -10.69
CA THR A 209 -12.30 14.62 -11.80
C THR A 209 -11.50 14.17 -13.02
N SER A 210 -10.25 14.65 -13.16
CA SER A 210 -9.28 14.27 -14.18
C SER A 210 -8.64 12.90 -13.92
N PRO A 211 -8.44 12.06 -14.97
CA PRO A 211 -7.84 10.73 -14.84
C PRO A 211 -6.57 10.69 -13.97
N TYR A 212 -6.52 9.71 -13.08
CA TYR A 212 -5.38 9.46 -12.21
C TYR A 212 -5.24 7.95 -11.93
N ASN A 213 -4.31 7.29 -12.62
CA ASN A 213 -4.15 5.83 -12.58
C ASN A 213 -2.68 5.40 -12.40
N PRO A 214 -2.02 5.80 -11.29
CA PRO A 214 -0.62 5.43 -11.04
C PRO A 214 -0.38 3.92 -10.97
N PHE A 215 -1.36 3.11 -10.56
CA PHE A 215 -1.19 1.66 -10.52
C PHE A 215 -1.10 1.04 -11.91
N GLU A 216 -1.76 1.63 -12.92
CA GLU A 216 -1.67 1.18 -14.31
C GLU A 216 -0.38 1.69 -15.00
N ALA A 217 0.09 2.88 -14.61
CA ALA A 217 1.24 3.55 -15.22
C ALA A 217 2.61 3.06 -14.72
N ILE A 218 2.72 2.67 -13.44
CA ILE A 218 3.98 2.29 -12.80
C ILE A 218 4.14 0.76 -12.81
N SER A 219 5.25 0.27 -13.38
CA SER A 219 5.63 -1.14 -13.36
C SER A 219 6.58 -1.49 -12.22
N GLN A 220 7.57 -0.63 -11.96
CA GLN A 220 8.64 -0.86 -11.00
C GLN A 220 9.09 0.43 -10.32
N VAL A 221 9.80 0.29 -9.21
CA VAL A 221 10.52 1.37 -8.53
C VAL A 221 11.98 0.99 -8.41
N GLU A 222 12.88 1.83 -8.90
CA GLU A 222 14.33 1.65 -8.72
C GLU A 222 14.84 2.50 -7.58
N ILE A 223 15.78 1.95 -6.81
CA ILE A 223 16.53 2.65 -5.76
C ILE A 223 17.96 2.14 -5.69
N GLU A 224 18.84 2.90 -5.06
CA GLU A 224 20.12 2.38 -4.57
C GLU A 224 19.94 1.61 -3.25
N TRP A 225 20.47 0.40 -3.18
CA TRP A 225 20.51 -0.43 -1.99
C TRP A 225 21.88 -1.09 -1.82
N LYS A 226 22.60 -0.69 -0.77
CA LYS A 226 23.97 -1.14 -0.46
C LYS A 226 24.96 -0.99 -1.64
N GLY A 227 24.86 0.13 -2.36
CA GLY A 227 25.74 0.47 -3.48
C GLY A 227 25.30 -0.06 -4.85
N GLU A 228 24.23 -0.86 -4.90
CA GLU A 228 23.69 -1.42 -6.14
C GLU A 228 22.31 -0.85 -6.45
N ILE A 229 22.02 -0.64 -7.74
CA ILE A 229 20.65 -0.29 -8.17
C ILE A 229 19.81 -1.56 -8.20
N ILE A 230 18.68 -1.55 -7.50
CA ILE A 230 17.73 -2.65 -7.46
C ILE A 230 16.37 -2.18 -7.98
N ALA A 231 15.68 -3.06 -8.71
CA ALA A 231 14.31 -2.85 -9.15
C ALA A 231 13.34 -3.57 -8.21
N LEU A 232 12.34 -2.84 -7.72
CA LEU A 232 11.35 -3.30 -6.76
C LEU A 232 9.97 -3.36 -7.39
N SER A 233 9.25 -4.45 -7.14
CA SER A 233 7.83 -4.57 -7.49
C SER A 233 6.98 -3.78 -6.48
N PRO A 234 6.15 -2.82 -6.91
CA PRO A 234 5.34 -2.05 -5.99
C PRO A 234 4.11 -2.83 -5.52
N LEU A 235 3.74 -2.69 -4.25
CA LEU A 235 2.60 -3.37 -3.63
C LEU A 235 1.83 -2.39 -2.73
N VAL A 236 0.51 -2.35 -2.88
CA VAL A 236 -0.39 -1.70 -1.91
C VAL A 236 -1.16 -2.76 -1.13
N MET A 237 -1.19 -2.60 0.18
CA MET A 237 -1.99 -3.41 1.09
C MET A 237 -3.13 -2.56 1.65
N PHE A 238 -4.31 -2.70 1.06
CA PHE A 238 -5.54 -2.12 1.57
C PHE A 238 -5.98 -2.90 2.80
N ASP A 239 -5.80 -2.33 3.97
CA ASP A 239 -6.14 -2.96 5.24
C ASP A 239 -7.55 -2.57 5.68
N ASP A 240 -8.19 -3.43 6.47
CA ASP A 240 -9.52 -3.18 7.02
C ASP A 240 -10.61 -2.87 5.97
N VAL A 241 -10.53 -3.45 4.78
CA VAL A 241 -11.48 -3.23 3.66
C VAL A 241 -12.94 -3.52 4.03
N HIS A 242 -13.17 -4.33 5.07
CA HIS A 242 -14.49 -4.63 5.60
C HIS A 242 -15.19 -3.43 6.26
N ALA A 243 -14.48 -2.34 6.56
CA ALA A 243 -15.06 -1.12 7.11
C ALA A 243 -15.82 -0.28 6.05
N LEU A 244 -15.58 -0.54 4.76
CA LEU A 244 -16.28 0.11 3.65
C LEU A 244 -17.73 -0.36 3.54
N HIS A 245 -18.59 0.48 2.95
CA HIS A 245 -19.94 0.04 2.57
C HIS A 245 -19.86 -1.13 1.57
N PRO A 246 -20.76 -2.15 1.62
CA PRO A 246 -20.68 -3.32 0.73
C PRO A 246 -20.58 -2.98 -0.76
N GLU A 247 -21.39 -2.06 -1.27
CA GLU A 247 -21.34 -1.63 -2.67
C GLU A 247 -20.04 -0.87 -3.01
N GLN A 248 -19.51 -0.08 -2.07
CA GLN A 248 -18.24 0.61 -2.23
C GLN A 248 -17.09 -0.40 -2.30
N ARG A 249 -17.11 -1.40 -1.42
CA ARG A 249 -16.16 -2.51 -1.39
C ARG A 249 -16.16 -3.28 -2.71
N ASP A 250 -17.34 -3.62 -3.22
CA ASP A 250 -17.47 -4.37 -4.47
C ASP A 250 -17.00 -3.53 -5.67
N GLY A 251 -17.31 -2.23 -5.68
CA GLY A 251 -16.79 -1.28 -6.66
C GLY A 251 -15.26 -1.17 -6.63
N LEU A 252 -14.66 -1.11 -5.44
CA LEU A 252 -13.20 -1.11 -5.27
C LEU A 252 -12.57 -2.41 -5.80
N PHE A 253 -13.16 -3.56 -5.51
CA PHE A 253 -12.68 -4.84 -6.03
C PHE A 253 -12.77 -4.91 -7.55
N ALA A 254 -13.88 -4.49 -8.14
CA ALA A 254 -14.04 -4.46 -9.59
C ALA A 254 -13.00 -3.55 -10.26
N ALA A 255 -12.73 -2.36 -9.69
CA ALA A 255 -11.73 -1.45 -10.19
C ALA A 255 -10.30 -2.03 -10.11
N LEU A 256 -9.99 -2.75 -9.02
CA LEU A 256 -8.66 -3.32 -8.77
C LEU A 256 -8.43 -4.68 -9.43
N ALA A 257 -9.47 -5.35 -9.93
CA ALA A 257 -9.38 -6.68 -10.53
C ALA A 257 -8.68 -6.73 -11.90
N ARG A 258 -8.39 -5.56 -12.50
CA ARG A 258 -7.78 -5.45 -13.83
C ARG A 258 -6.41 -6.13 -13.87
N ARG A 259 -6.24 -7.15 -14.71
CA ARG A 259 -5.00 -7.95 -14.83
C ARG A 259 -3.82 -7.18 -15.42
N GLU A 260 -4.09 -6.06 -16.07
CA GLU A 260 -3.07 -5.23 -16.68
C GLU A 260 -2.24 -4.47 -15.62
N ILE A 261 -2.79 -4.23 -14.44
CA ILE A 261 -2.07 -3.57 -13.34
C ILE A 261 -0.92 -4.48 -12.86
N ARG A 262 0.33 -4.01 -12.98
CA ARG A 262 1.54 -4.68 -12.44
C ARG A 262 1.86 -4.29 -10.99
N PHE A 263 1.23 -3.24 -10.50
CA PHE A 263 1.23 -2.90 -9.08
C PHE A 263 0.51 -4.02 -8.30
N GLY A 264 1.11 -4.61 -7.27
CA GLY A 264 0.47 -5.61 -6.43
C GLY A 264 -0.64 -5.00 -5.58
N ARG A 265 -1.75 -5.74 -5.36
CA ARG A 265 -2.89 -5.24 -4.56
C ARG A 265 -3.34 -6.29 -3.59
N TRP A 266 -3.11 -6.06 -2.31
CA TRP A 266 -3.69 -6.89 -1.26
C TRP A 266 -4.91 -6.22 -0.68
N LEU A 267 -5.99 -6.98 -0.57
CA LEU A 267 -7.27 -6.56 -0.02
C LEU A 267 -7.48 -7.37 1.25
N MET A 268 -7.21 -6.76 2.39
CA MET A 268 -7.17 -7.44 3.67
C MET A 268 -8.50 -7.21 4.41
N MET A 269 -9.11 -8.29 4.87
CA MET A 269 -10.43 -8.25 5.51
C MET A 269 -10.59 -9.29 6.59
N ARG A 270 -11.58 -9.08 7.45
CA ARG A 270 -11.94 -10.05 8.48
C ARG A 270 -12.91 -11.10 7.92
N LEU A 271 -12.78 -12.33 8.42
CA LEU A 271 -13.64 -13.46 8.03
C LEU A 271 -15.10 -13.24 8.42
N ASP A 272 -15.35 -12.57 9.56
CA ASP A 272 -16.69 -12.27 10.09
C ASP A 272 -17.42 -11.15 9.35
N ALA A 273 -16.80 -10.56 8.33
CA ALA A 273 -17.38 -9.51 7.49
C ALA A 273 -17.73 -9.98 6.06
N LEU A 274 -17.68 -11.29 5.83
CA LEU A 274 -18.12 -11.95 4.59
C LEU A 274 -19.56 -12.42 4.69
#